data_AF-A0A968Q9T5-F1
#
_entry.id   AF-A0A968Q9T5-F1
#
_cell.length_a   1.000
_cell.length_b   1.000
_cell.length_c   1.000
_cell.angle_alpha   90.00
_cell.angle_beta   90.00
_cell.angle_gamma   90.00
#
_symmetry.space_group_name_H-M   'P 1'
#
loop_
_entity.id
_entity.type
_entity.pdbx_description
1 polymer ?
#
loop_
_entity_poly.entity_id
_entity_poly.type
_entity_poly.pdbx_seq_one_letter_code
_entity_poly.pdbx_strand_id
1 'polypeptide(L)'
;MKRQWEPEELIEQFILMPAELAILPEDVTNANSSNRLGFAVLLKFFQVEARFPQYPVEIPKVVVTFIAHQLQLTEEDYRHYKWSGRTTKTHRAQIRAFSGFRPIAQSDKQLMKTWLMEDVLPLGLSFEALKAQVYQRFRQLKIEPPVWKQLERLLRSQRVSTEHDFCRCIAAQLSAQTGKNLDALLDTESPLTDETGHFRQSQFNQIKTDPGRLGLNSLLAEIEKLQRIQALGLPETLFTPVAPNVGASSDRRR
;
A
#
# COMPACT_ATOMS: atom_id res chain seq x y z
N MET A 1 12.89 7.64 -4.42
CA MET A 1 14.35 7.70 -4.66
C MET A 1 15.11 7.58 -3.35
N LYS A 2 16.11 6.70 -3.33
CA LYS A 2 17.09 6.54 -2.24
C LYS A 2 17.73 7.90 -1.93
N ARG A 3 18.00 8.18 -0.65
CA ARG A 3 18.56 9.47 -0.19
C ARG A 3 20.08 9.51 -0.24
N GLN A 4 20.72 8.39 0.10
CA GLN A 4 22.15 8.22 0.10
C GLN A 4 22.53 7.40 -1.13
N TRP A 5 23.50 7.87 -1.90
CA TRP A 5 24.00 7.19 -3.08
C TRP A 5 25.50 7.06 -2.94
N GLU A 6 26.00 5.86 -3.11
CA GLU A 6 27.44 5.63 -3.14
C GLU A 6 28.01 6.08 -4.49
N PRO A 7 29.31 6.45 -4.58
CA PRO A 7 29.91 6.91 -5.83
C PRO A 7 29.75 5.94 -7.00
N GLU A 8 29.84 4.63 -6.73
CA GLU A 8 29.67 3.58 -7.73
C GLU A 8 28.23 3.50 -8.25
N GLU A 9 27.23 3.61 -7.36
CA GLU A 9 25.82 3.66 -7.74
C GLU A 9 25.51 4.93 -8.56
N LEU A 10 26.18 6.06 -8.25
CA LEU A 10 26.04 7.30 -9.00
C LEU A 10 26.51 7.13 -10.45
N ILE A 11 27.66 6.50 -10.62
CA ILE A 11 28.25 6.17 -11.92
C ILE A 11 27.31 5.26 -12.71
N GLU A 12 26.82 4.19 -12.10
CA GLU A 12 25.97 3.21 -12.78
C GLU A 12 24.63 3.81 -13.24
N GLN A 13 23.99 4.63 -12.40
CA GLN A 13 22.61 5.05 -12.64
C GLN A 13 22.47 6.46 -13.24
N PHE A 14 23.46 7.33 -13.05
CA PHE A 14 23.34 8.77 -13.39
C PHE A 14 24.36 9.27 -14.42
N ILE A 15 25.17 8.40 -15.02
CA ILE A 15 25.99 8.79 -16.18
C ILE A 15 25.09 9.06 -17.39
N LEU A 16 25.24 10.24 -17.98
CA LEU A 16 24.53 10.66 -19.19
C LEU A 16 25.12 9.97 -20.42
N MET A 17 24.31 9.11 -21.04
CA MET A 17 24.70 8.38 -22.25
C MET A 17 24.58 9.28 -23.48
N PRO A 18 25.30 9.00 -24.58
CA PRO A 18 25.24 9.81 -25.80
C PRO A 18 23.82 10.03 -26.34
N ALA A 19 22.98 8.99 -26.32
CA ALA A 19 21.58 9.09 -26.74
C ALA A 19 20.73 10.01 -25.85
N GLU A 20 21.10 10.13 -24.57
CA GLU A 20 20.42 11.00 -23.60
C GLU A 20 20.88 12.45 -23.75
N LEU A 21 22.16 12.67 -24.07
CA LEU A 21 22.69 14.00 -24.38
C LEU A 21 22.02 14.58 -25.63
N ALA A 22 21.71 13.76 -26.63
CA ALA A 22 21.07 14.17 -27.88
C ALA A 22 19.64 14.71 -27.72
N ILE A 23 18.95 14.40 -26.61
CA ILE A 23 17.60 14.91 -26.34
C ILE A 23 17.57 16.11 -25.40
N LEU A 24 18.74 16.55 -24.90
CA LEU A 24 18.84 17.73 -24.07
C LEU A 24 18.61 19.00 -24.90
N PRO A 25 18.10 20.09 -24.29
CA PRO A 25 18.07 21.40 -24.95
C PRO A 25 19.48 21.81 -25.41
N GLU A 26 19.65 22.06 -26.72
CA GLU A 26 20.95 22.32 -27.34
C GLU A 26 21.54 23.70 -26.96
N ASP A 27 20.69 24.72 -26.91
CA ASP A 27 21.10 26.11 -26.65
C ASP A 27 21.52 26.32 -25.19
N VAL A 28 22.74 26.83 -24.93
CA VAL A 28 23.21 27.16 -23.57
C VAL A 28 23.23 28.68 -23.37
N THR A 29 22.06 29.27 -23.15
CA THR A 29 21.90 30.58 -22.52
C THR A 29 21.64 30.39 -21.02
N ASN A 30 21.79 31.41 -20.16
CA ASN A 30 21.55 31.27 -18.71
C ASN A 30 20.16 30.68 -18.38
N ALA A 31 19.11 31.04 -19.12
CA ALA A 31 17.77 30.47 -18.96
C ALA A 31 17.70 28.99 -19.40
N ASN A 32 18.55 28.59 -20.34
CA ASN A 32 18.62 27.22 -20.83
C ASN A 32 19.58 26.33 -20.03
N SER A 33 20.59 26.86 -19.35
CA SER A 33 21.44 26.09 -18.43
C SER A 33 20.60 25.42 -17.34
N SER A 34 19.69 26.17 -16.72
CA SER A 34 18.72 25.63 -15.74
C SER A 34 17.78 24.60 -16.36
N ASN A 35 17.31 24.83 -17.59
CA ASN A 35 16.43 23.89 -18.30
C ASN A 35 17.15 22.61 -18.70
N ARG A 36 18.42 22.70 -19.10
CA ARG A 36 19.27 21.58 -19.50
C ARG A 36 19.60 20.70 -18.31
N LEU A 37 20.03 21.31 -17.19
CA LEU A 37 20.28 20.58 -15.94
C LEU A 37 18.97 19.95 -15.42
N GLY A 38 17.88 20.73 -15.37
CA GLY A 38 16.58 20.27 -14.93
C GLY A 38 16.02 19.13 -15.78
N PHE A 39 16.22 19.17 -17.10
CA PHE A 39 15.85 18.08 -18.00
C PHE A 39 16.65 16.81 -17.68
N ALA A 40 17.98 16.90 -17.61
CA ALA A 40 18.85 15.76 -17.35
C ALA A 40 18.53 15.08 -16.00
N VAL A 41 18.32 15.89 -14.96
CA VAL A 41 17.90 15.41 -13.64
C VAL A 41 16.53 14.70 -13.71
N LEU A 42 15.55 15.29 -14.40
CA LEU A 42 14.23 14.65 -14.59
C LEU A 42 14.34 13.33 -15.36
N LEU A 43 15.18 13.28 -16.40
CA LEU A 43 15.40 12.08 -17.20
C LEU A 43 15.95 10.95 -16.34
N LYS A 44 17.05 11.20 -15.62
CA LYS A 44 17.67 10.18 -14.76
C LYS A 44 16.76 9.75 -13.62
N PHE A 45 16.06 10.69 -12.99
CA PHE A 45 15.05 10.34 -12.00
C PHE A 45 13.98 9.42 -12.59
N PHE A 46 13.49 9.72 -13.80
CA PHE A 46 12.48 8.92 -14.47
C PHE A 46 12.98 7.52 -14.84
N GLN A 47 14.24 7.35 -15.25
CA GLN A 47 14.81 6.03 -15.55
C GLN A 47 14.91 5.14 -14.32
N VAL A 48 15.27 5.71 -13.17
CA VAL A 48 15.36 4.99 -11.89
C VAL A 48 13.97 4.65 -11.36
N GLU A 49 13.09 5.64 -11.25
CA GLU A 49 11.81 5.53 -10.54
C GLU A 49 10.60 5.20 -11.43
N ALA A 50 10.75 5.26 -12.76
CA ALA A 50 9.67 5.12 -13.75
C ALA A 50 8.48 6.08 -13.54
N ARG A 51 8.74 7.24 -12.93
CA ARG A 51 7.77 8.32 -12.67
C ARG A 51 8.49 9.66 -12.58
N PHE A 52 7.72 10.75 -12.63
CA PHE A 52 8.27 12.07 -12.33
C PHE A 52 8.27 12.38 -10.81
N PRO A 53 9.21 13.21 -10.34
CA PRO A 53 9.19 13.72 -8.97
C PRO A 53 7.98 14.64 -8.79
N GLN A 54 7.33 14.54 -7.63
CA GLN A 54 6.27 15.45 -7.21
C GLN A 54 6.86 16.70 -6.59
N TYR A 55 7.97 16.54 -5.87
CA TYR A 55 8.66 17.63 -5.18
C TYR A 55 10.16 17.64 -5.52
N PRO A 56 10.80 18.82 -5.62
CA PRO A 56 12.25 18.94 -5.83
C PRO A 56 13.06 18.21 -4.76
N VAL A 57 12.54 18.23 -3.53
CA VAL A 57 13.16 17.58 -2.37
C VAL A 57 13.22 16.07 -2.49
N GLU A 58 12.57 15.43 -3.47
CA GLU A 58 12.73 13.98 -3.71
C GLU A 58 14.09 13.64 -4.32
N ILE A 59 14.75 14.61 -4.96
CA ILE A 59 16.02 14.41 -5.65
C ILE A 59 17.16 14.78 -4.69
N PRO A 60 18.04 13.83 -4.34
CA PRO A 60 19.19 14.12 -3.49
C PRO A 60 20.13 15.14 -4.14
N LYS A 61 20.68 16.05 -3.33
CA LYS A 61 21.64 17.07 -3.76
C LYS A 61 22.84 16.44 -4.49
N VAL A 62 23.35 15.32 -3.98
CA VAL A 62 24.49 14.59 -4.58
C VAL A 62 24.22 14.18 -6.04
N VAL A 63 22.98 13.80 -6.38
CA VAL A 63 22.60 13.44 -7.75
C VAL A 63 22.60 14.66 -8.65
N VAL A 64 22.06 15.79 -8.16
CA VAL A 64 22.05 17.05 -8.91
C VAL A 64 23.47 17.52 -9.19
N THR A 65 24.35 17.52 -8.17
CA THR A 65 25.76 17.90 -8.30
C THR A 65 26.48 16.99 -9.29
N PHE A 66 26.28 15.67 -9.21
CA PHE A 66 26.90 14.71 -10.12
C PHE A 66 26.50 14.93 -11.59
N ILE A 67 25.21 15.16 -11.86
CA ILE A 67 24.72 15.45 -13.22
C ILE A 67 25.21 16.83 -13.70
N ALA A 68 25.25 17.83 -12.82
CA ALA A 68 25.73 19.17 -13.14
C ALA A 68 27.19 19.14 -13.63
N HIS A 69 28.07 18.39 -12.93
CA HIS A 69 29.46 18.23 -13.33
C HIS A 69 29.63 17.63 -14.74
N GLN A 70 28.81 16.64 -15.10
CA GLN A 70 28.84 16.04 -16.45
C GLN A 70 28.45 17.04 -17.55
N LEU A 71 27.60 18.01 -17.23
CA LEU A 71 27.15 19.06 -18.14
C LEU A 71 28.00 20.33 -18.08
N GLN A 72 29.05 20.37 -17.26
CA GLN A 72 29.85 21.57 -16.98
C GLN A 72 28.99 22.74 -16.44
N LEU A 73 27.98 22.42 -15.63
CA LEU A 73 27.05 23.35 -14.98
C LEU A 73 27.22 23.34 -13.46
N THR A 74 26.57 24.29 -12.79
CA THR A 74 26.58 24.38 -11.33
C THR A 74 25.24 23.94 -10.74
N GLU A 75 25.23 23.55 -9.46
CA GLU A 75 23.98 23.30 -8.74
C GLU A 75 23.09 24.56 -8.65
N GLU A 76 23.67 25.76 -8.71
CA GLU A 76 22.91 27.01 -8.65
C GLU A 76 21.97 27.16 -9.85
N ASP A 77 22.36 26.65 -11.02
CA ASP A 77 21.53 26.62 -12.22
C ASP A 77 20.25 25.80 -11.98
N TYR A 78 20.32 24.76 -11.17
CA TYR A 78 19.17 23.92 -10.82
C TYR A 78 18.10 24.68 -10.03
N ARG A 79 18.52 25.60 -9.14
CA ARG A 79 17.58 26.36 -8.28
C ARG A 79 16.63 27.23 -9.11
N HIS A 80 17.08 27.66 -10.27
CA HIS A 80 16.32 28.47 -11.21
C HIS A 80 15.40 27.63 -12.12
N TYR A 81 15.50 26.30 -12.07
CA TYR A 81 14.66 25.42 -12.87
C TYR A 81 13.20 25.47 -12.41
N LYS A 82 12.29 25.75 -13.35
CA LYS A 82 10.86 25.76 -13.08
C LYS A 82 10.30 24.33 -13.14
N TRP A 83 9.77 23.89 -12.01
CA TRP A 83 9.13 22.57 -11.82
C TRP A 83 7.70 22.50 -12.32
N SER A 84 7.13 23.65 -12.65
CA SER A 84 5.80 23.80 -13.22
C SER A 84 5.83 24.80 -14.37
N GLY A 85 4.97 24.57 -15.35
CA GLY A 85 4.86 25.44 -16.53
C GLY A 85 4.92 24.68 -17.84
N ARG A 86 4.94 25.44 -18.94
CA ARG A 86 4.93 24.91 -20.31
C ARG A 86 6.20 24.11 -20.62
N THR A 87 7.36 24.61 -20.19
CA THR A 87 8.67 23.98 -20.41
C THR A 87 8.74 22.61 -19.73
N THR A 88 8.43 22.51 -18.44
CA THR A 88 8.43 21.22 -17.71
C THR A 88 7.45 20.22 -18.31
N LYS A 89 6.25 20.66 -18.75
CA LYS A 89 5.29 19.79 -19.45
C LYS A 89 5.88 19.21 -20.74
N THR A 90 6.61 20.04 -21.48
CA THR A 90 7.30 19.65 -22.71
C THR A 90 8.41 18.64 -22.41
N HIS A 91 9.26 18.92 -21.40
CA HIS A 91 10.31 18.00 -20.95
C HIS A 91 9.74 16.64 -20.55
N ARG A 92 8.66 16.61 -19.75
CA ARG A 92 8.00 15.36 -19.34
C ARG A 92 7.47 14.57 -20.54
N ALA A 93 6.95 15.24 -21.56
CA ALA A 93 6.50 14.58 -22.78
C ALA A 93 7.67 13.99 -23.59
N GLN A 94 8.77 14.73 -23.73
CA GLN A 94 9.98 14.27 -24.41
C GLN A 94 10.62 13.08 -23.69
N ILE A 95 10.74 13.13 -22.35
CA ILE A 95 11.28 12.04 -21.54
C ILE A 95 10.40 10.79 -21.65
N ARG A 96 9.07 10.95 -21.64
CA ARG A 96 8.13 9.84 -21.85
C ARG A 96 8.34 9.18 -23.21
N ALA A 97 8.40 9.98 -24.28
CA ALA A 97 8.64 9.49 -25.63
C ALA A 97 9.97 8.74 -25.74
N PHE A 98 11.06 9.32 -25.22
CA PHE A 98 12.38 8.70 -25.21
C PHE A 98 12.42 7.39 -24.42
N SER A 99 11.77 7.34 -23.26
CA SER A 99 11.78 6.14 -22.38
C SER A 99 10.78 5.06 -22.83
N GLY A 100 9.98 5.33 -23.87
CA GLY A 100 8.90 4.46 -24.34
C GLY A 100 7.69 4.39 -23.42
N PHE A 101 7.48 5.41 -22.55
CA PHE A 101 6.37 5.47 -21.62
C PHE A 101 5.20 6.29 -22.15
N ARG A 102 3.98 5.94 -21.73
CA ARG A 102 2.76 6.69 -22.02
C ARG A 102 2.03 7.11 -20.74
N PRO A 103 1.24 8.20 -20.79
CA PRO A 103 0.38 8.56 -19.66
C PRO A 103 -0.68 7.48 -19.42
N ILE A 104 -1.13 7.38 -18.18
CA ILE A 104 -2.19 6.46 -17.78
C ILE A 104 -3.54 6.85 -18.39
N ALA A 105 -4.19 5.91 -19.05
CA ALA A 105 -5.55 6.05 -19.56
C ALA A 105 -6.58 5.59 -18.52
N GLN A 106 -7.85 5.94 -18.72
CA GLN A 106 -8.92 5.51 -17.82
C GLN A 106 -9.12 3.99 -17.84
N SER A 107 -8.94 3.35 -19.00
CA SER A 107 -8.96 1.89 -19.15
C SER A 107 -7.86 1.21 -18.33
N ASP A 108 -6.66 1.77 -18.31
CA ASP A 108 -5.54 1.23 -17.52
C ASP A 108 -5.82 1.27 -16.03
N LYS A 109 -6.50 2.32 -15.55
CA LYS A 109 -6.91 2.40 -14.14
C LYS A 109 -7.87 1.27 -13.79
N GLN A 110 -8.81 0.94 -14.69
CA GLN A 110 -9.76 -0.13 -14.47
C GLN A 110 -9.05 -1.49 -14.47
N LEU A 111 -8.17 -1.74 -15.45
CA LEU A 111 -7.36 -2.96 -15.50
C LEU A 111 -6.48 -3.13 -14.25
N MET A 112 -5.83 -2.05 -13.82
CA MET A 112 -5.02 -2.04 -12.60
C MET A 112 -5.87 -2.31 -11.36
N LYS A 113 -7.11 -1.77 -11.31
CA LYS A 113 -8.04 -2.04 -10.22
C LYS A 113 -8.41 -3.52 -10.17
N THR A 114 -8.79 -4.12 -11.30
CA THR A 114 -9.13 -5.54 -11.39
C THR A 114 -7.95 -6.41 -10.95
N TRP A 115 -6.76 -6.18 -11.51
CA TRP A 115 -5.54 -6.89 -11.14
C TRP A 115 -5.20 -6.77 -9.65
N LEU A 116 -5.32 -5.57 -9.07
CA LEU A 116 -5.11 -5.35 -7.64
C LEU A 116 -6.06 -6.18 -6.78
N MET A 117 -7.32 -6.29 -7.18
CA MET A 117 -8.35 -7.01 -6.42
C MET A 117 -8.20 -8.53 -6.54
N GLU A 118 -7.88 -9.04 -7.71
CA GLU A 118 -7.83 -10.48 -7.99
C GLU A 118 -6.48 -11.11 -7.61
N ASP A 119 -5.37 -10.45 -7.93
CA ASP A 119 -4.05 -11.07 -7.83
C ASP A 119 -3.26 -10.60 -6.61
N VAL A 120 -3.48 -9.35 -6.14
CA VAL A 120 -2.56 -8.71 -5.19
C VAL A 120 -3.12 -8.61 -3.78
N LEU A 121 -4.38 -8.18 -3.62
CA LEU A 121 -5.01 -8.09 -2.31
C LEU A 121 -5.09 -9.44 -1.56
N PRO A 122 -5.38 -10.58 -2.23
CA PRO A 122 -5.43 -11.88 -1.56
C PRO A 122 -4.09 -12.33 -0.95
N LEU A 123 -2.97 -11.79 -1.46
CA LEU A 123 -1.62 -12.12 -0.96
C LEU A 123 -1.34 -11.53 0.44
N GLY A 124 -2.18 -10.61 0.94
CA GLY A 124 -2.02 -10.04 2.29
C GLY A 124 -0.73 -9.23 2.48
N LEU A 125 -0.20 -8.64 1.40
CA LEU A 125 1.09 -7.95 1.41
C LEU A 125 1.09 -6.72 2.33
N SER A 126 2.27 -6.40 2.87
CA SER A 126 2.51 -5.12 3.51
C SER A 126 2.31 -3.98 2.51
N PHE A 127 2.00 -2.78 3.01
CA PHE A 127 1.72 -1.63 2.16
C PHE A 127 2.93 -1.22 1.29
N GLU A 128 4.15 -1.41 1.81
CA GLU A 128 5.40 -1.16 1.07
C GLU A 128 5.62 -2.19 -0.04
N ALA A 129 5.38 -3.48 0.23
CA ALA A 129 5.48 -4.53 -0.78
C ALA A 129 4.41 -4.36 -1.87
N LEU A 130 3.19 -4.01 -1.47
CA LEU A 130 2.09 -3.66 -2.37
C LEU A 130 2.47 -2.49 -3.28
N LYS A 131 3.05 -1.43 -2.70
CA LYS A 131 3.57 -0.30 -3.46
C LYS A 131 4.59 -0.76 -4.49
N ALA A 132 5.61 -1.50 -4.07
CA ALA A 132 6.66 -1.99 -4.96
C ALA A 132 6.09 -2.80 -6.14
N GLN A 133 5.16 -3.72 -5.89
CA GLN A 133 4.52 -4.50 -6.95
C GLN A 133 3.70 -3.65 -7.92
N VAL A 134 2.91 -2.69 -7.43
CA VAL A 134 2.14 -1.80 -8.28
C VAL A 134 3.05 -0.97 -9.19
N TYR A 135 4.12 -0.39 -8.63
CA TYR A 135 5.10 0.37 -9.42
C TYR A 135 5.83 -0.52 -10.44
N GLN A 136 6.17 -1.74 -10.07
CA GLN A 136 6.78 -2.71 -10.98
C GLN A 136 5.85 -3.05 -12.15
N ARG A 137 4.55 -3.25 -11.88
CA ARG A 137 3.54 -3.50 -12.91
C ARG A 137 3.40 -2.32 -13.87
N PHE A 138 3.34 -1.09 -13.36
CA PHE A 138 3.33 0.12 -14.20
C PHE A 138 4.59 0.23 -15.07
N ARG A 139 5.77 -0.10 -14.52
CA ARG A 139 7.03 -0.12 -15.25
C ARG A 139 7.06 -1.15 -16.38
N GLN A 140 6.53 -2.36 -16.14
CA GLN A 140 6.41 -3.41 -17.15
C GLN A 140 5.48 -3.00 -18.30
N LEU A 141 4.35 -2.36 -17.97
CA LEU A 141 3.39 -1.88 -18.96
C LEU A 141 3.82 -0.57 -19.64
N LYS A 142 4.95 0.02 -19.23
CA LYS A 142 5.44 1.32 -19.70
C LYS A 142 4.39 2.43 -19.57
N ILE A 143 3.66 2.41 -18.46
CA ILE A 143 2.65 3.42 -18.13
C ILE A 143 3.17 4.26 -16.97
N GLU A 144 3.05 5.58 -17.09
CA GLU A 144 3.38 6.50 -15.99
C GLU A 144 2.42 6.23 -14.80
N PRO A 145 2.93 5.84 -13.62
CA PRO A 145 2.08 5.55 -12.48
C PRO A 145 1.42 6.84 -11.95
N PRO A 146 0.16 6.77 -11.48
CA PRO A 146 -0.49 7.90 -10.86
C PRO A 146 0.15 8.22 -9.50
N VAL A 147 -0.24 9.36 -8.91
CA VAL A 147 0.22 9.78 -7.59
C VAL A 147 -0.15 8.71 -6.56
N TRP A 148 0.84 8.26 -5.77
CA TRP A 148 0.65 7.19 -4.78
C TRP A 148 -0.55 7.42 -3.86
N LYS A 149 -0.76 8.65 -3.38
CA LYS A 149 -1.93 8.98 -2.52
C LYS A 149 -3.27 8.61 -3.16
N GLN A 150 -3.40 8.71 -4.48
CA GLN A 150 -4.62 8.33 -5.19
C GLN A 150 -4.82 6.81 -5.19
N LEU A 151 -3.73 6.05 -5.41
CA LEU A 151 -3.74 4.58 -5.35
C LEU A 151 -3.96 4.09 -3.92
N GLU A 152 -3.26 4.67 -2.95
CA GLU A 152 -3.39 4.39 -1.52
C GLU A 152 -4.84 4.54 -1.04
N ARG A 153 -5.49 5.64 -1.41
CA ARG A 153 -6.89 5.88 -1.07
C ARG A 153 -7.80 4.80 -1.66
N LEU A 154 -7.58 4.45 -2.93
CA LEU A 154 -8.34 3.39 -3.60
C LEU A 154 -8.12 2.03 -2.91
N LEU A 155 -6.87 1.66 -2.62
CA LEU A 155 -6.51 0.41 -1.96
C LEU A 155 -7.12 0.30 -0.57
N ARG A 156 -7.05 1.38 0.23
CA ARG A 156 -7.69 1.42 1.55
C ARG A 156 -9.21 1.29 1.44
N SER A 157 -9.84 1.99 0.50
CA SER A 157 -11.28 1.86 0.30
C SER A 157 -11.70 0.45 -0.14
N GLN A 158 -10.90 -0.21 -0.98
CA GLN A 158 -11.20 -1.57 -1.41
C GLN A 158 -11.05 -2.54 -0.25
N ARG A 159 -10.01 -2.42 0.58
CA ARG A 159 -9.83 -3.28 1.76
C ARG A 159 -11.01 -3.19 2.73
N VAL A 160 -11.47 -1.98 3.04
CA VAL A 160 -12.67 -1.77 3.88
C VAL A 160 -13.92 -2.34 3.22
N SER A 161 -14.08 -2.15 1.90
CA SER A 161 -15.22 -2.72 1.18
C SER A 161 -15.20 -4.25 1.22
N THR A 162 -14.06 -4.89 0.97
CA THR A 162 -13.89 -6.34 1.04
C THR A 162 -14.20 -6.87 2.44
N GLU A 163 -13.76 -6.17 3.49
CA GLU A 163 -14.06 -6.52 4.88
C GLU A 163 -15.56 -6.37 5.19
N HIS A 164 -16.20 -5.29 4.75
CA HIS A 164 -17.65 -5.13 4.88
C HIS A 164 -18.45 -6.18 4.09
N ASP A 165 -18.03 -6.47 2.86
CA ASP A 165 -18.67 -7.48 2.01
C ASP A 165 -18.54 -8.86 2.65
N PHE A 166 -17.37 -9.17 3.22
CA PHE A 166 -17.13 -10.36 4.01
C PHE A 166 -18.07 -10.43 5.22
N CYS A 167 -18.08 -9.41 6.09
CA CYS A 167 -18.94 -9.36 7.26
C CYS A 167 -20.42 -9.49 6.88
N ARG A 168 -20.84 -8.85 5.78
CA ARG A 168 -22.21 -8.95 5.25
C ARG A 168 -22.54 -10.36 4.77
N CYS A 169 -21.64 -11.01 4.03
CA CYS A 169 -21.82 -12.40 3.57
C CYS A 169 -21.90 -13.39 4.74
N ILE A 170 -21.12 -13.18 5.81
CA ILE A 170 -21.20 -13.98 7.02
C ILE A 170 -22.52 -13.72 7.74
N ALA A 171 -22.90 -12.46 7.95
CA ALA A 171 -24.14 -12.09 8.62
C ALA A 171 -25.37 -12.63 7.88
N ALA A 172 -25.36 -12.65 6.54
CA ALA A 172 -26.43 -13.21 5.73
C ALA A 172 -26.62 -14.74 5.88
N GLN A 173 -25.60 -15.46 6.35
CA GLN A 173 -25.68 -16.89 6.64
C GLN A 173 -26.18 -17.20 8.05
N LEU A 174 -26.26 -16.19 8.93
CA LEU A 174 -26.73 -16.38 10.30
C LEU A 174 -28.26 -16.41 10.33
N SER A 175 -28.81 -17.39 11.05
CA SER A 175 -30.24 -17.41 11.33
C SER A 175 -30.63 -16.26 12.28
N ALA A 176 -31.88 -15.81 12.24
CA ALA A 176 -32.39 -14.82 13.19
C ALA A 176 -32.25 -15.28 14.66
N GLN A 177 -32.31 -16.59 14.91
CA GLN A 177 -32.11 -17.16 16.24
C GLN A 177 -30.64 -17.10 16.67
N THR A 178 -29.72 -17.42 15.76
CA THR A 178 -28.27 -17.29 15.98
C THR A 178 -27.89 -15.85 16.28
N GLY A 179 -28.47 -14.88 15.54
CA GLY A 179 -28.28 -13.45 15.80
C GLY A 179 -28.69 -13.06 17.23
N LYS A 180 -29.89 -13.45 17.66
CA LYS A 180 -30.35 -13.23 19.05
C LYS A 180 -29.44 -13.86 20.10
N ASN A 181 -28.95 -15.07 19.83
CA ASN A 181 -28.04 -15.75 20.75
C ASN A 181 -26.69 -15.03 20.84
N LEU A 182 -26.19 -14.48 19.73
CA LEU A 182 -24.97 -13.65 19.71
C LEU A 182 -25.18 -12.31 20.44
N ASP A 183 -26.31 -11.65 20.24
CA ASP A 183 -26.63 -10.40 20.97
C ASP A 183 -26.74 -10.64 22.48
N ALA A 184 -27.33 -11.77 22.89
CA ALA A 184 -27.42 -12.18 24.30
C ALA A 184 -26.03 -12.43 24.94
N LEU A 185 -25.02 -12.82 24.17
CA LEU A 185 -23.65 -12.95 24.68
C LEU A 185 -23.00 -11.61 25.01
N LEU A 186 -23.43 -10.54 24.36
CA LEU A 186 -22.93 -9.17 24.55
C LEU A 186 -23.67 -8.42 25.67
N ASP A 187 -24.79 -8.97 26.15
CA ASP A 187 -25.54 -8.40 27.25
C ASP A 187 -24.69 -8.35 28.53
N THR A 188 -24.68 -7.18 29.16
CA THR A 188 -23.96 -6.87 30.41
C THR A 188 -24.92 -6.56 31.56
N GLU A 189 -26.23 -6.60 31.30
CA GLU A 189 -27.27 -6.33 32.29
C GLU A 189 -27.61 -7.56 33.15
N SER A 190 -27.25 -8.77 32.71
CA SER A 190 -27.29 -10.00 33.51
C SER A 190 -25.89 -10.29 34.10
N PRO A 191 -25.56 -9.79 35.31
CA PRO A 191 -24.25 -9.98 35.89
C PRO A 191 -24.00 -11.46 36.21
N LEU A 192 -22.94 -12.01 35.63
CA LEU A 192 -22.27 -13.16 36.23
C LEU A 192 -21.43 -12.59 37.39
N THR A 193 -21.79 -12.96 38.61
CA THR A 193 -21.14 -12.48 39.83
C THR A 193 -19.71 -13.00 39.91
N ASP A 194 -18.73 -12.14 39.64
CA ASP A 194 -17.40 -12.29 40.23
C ASP A 194 -17.39 -11.50 41.54
N GLU A 195 -17.07 -12.17 42.66
CA GLU A 195 -17.08 -11.60 44.02
C GLU A 195 -16.05 -10.47 44.26
N THR A 196 -15.33 -10.01 43.24
CA THR A 196 -14.35 -8.92 43.39
C THR A 196 -14.32 -7.98 42.18
N GLY A 197 -15.12 -6.91 42.23
CA GLY A 197 -14.78 -5.63 41.59
C GLY A 197 -15.47 -5.28 40.26
N HIS A 198 -16.41 -4.33 40.35
CA HIS A 198 -16.71 -3.18 39.46
C HIS A 198 -16.70 -3.25 37.91
N PHE A 199 -16.43 -4.38 37.25
CA PHE A 199 -16.57 -4.52 35.80
C PHE A 199 -17.70 -5.49 35.45
N ARG A 200 -18.77 -4.97 34.82
CA ARG A 200 -19.83 -5.81 34.23
C ARG A 200 -19.25 -6.58 33.05
N GLN A 201 -18.91 -7.85 33.25
CA GLN A 201 -18.41 -8.70 32.18
C GLN A 201 -19.59 -9.39 31.49
N SER A 202 -19.66 -9.27 30.16
CA SER A 202 -20.62 -10.03 29.37
C SER A 202 -20.25 -11.50 29.32
N GLN A 203 -21.21 -12.36 28.97
CA GLN A 203 -20.96 -13.80 28.78
C GLN A 203 -19.86 -14.05 27.73
N PHE A 204 -19.73 -13.18 26.73
CA PHE A 204 -18.65 -13.20 25.76
C PHE A 204 -17.25 -13.05 26.39
N ASN A 205 -17.10 -12.20 27.39
CA ASN A 205 -15.82 -12.01 28.08
C ASN A 205 -15.39 -13.28 28.83
N GLN A 206 -16.35 -14.02 29.43
CA GLN A 206 -16.06 -15.31 30.07
C GLN A 206 -15.58 -16.35 29.05
N ILE A 207 -16.20 -16.42 27.87
CA ILE A 207 -15.78 -17.36 26.82
C ILE A 207 -14.33 -17.08 26.35
N LYS A 208 -13.89 -15.82 26.39
CA LYS A 208 -12.55 -15.41 25.96
C LYS A 208 -11.45 -15.70 27.00
N THR A 209 -11.80 -16.03 28.24
CA THR A 209 -10.81 -16.32 29.30
C THR A 209 -10.09 -17.65 29.03
N ASP A 210 -8.77 -17.65 29.17
CA ASP A 210 -7.97 -18.87 29.04
C ASP A 210 -8.35 -19.90 30.13
N PRO A 211 -8.29 -21.21 29.83
CA PRO A 211 -8.51 -22.24 30.83
C PRO A 211 -7.53 -22.10 31.99
N GLY A 212 -8.07 -22.14 33.20
CA GLY A 212 -7.28 -22.09 34.43
C GLY A 212 -6.43 -23.34 34.66
N ARG A 213 -5.87 -23.48 35.87
CA ARG A 213 -5.11 -24.68 36.25
C ARG A 213 -5.99 -25.93 36.13
N LEU A 214 -5.43 -26.99 35.52
CA LEU A 214 -6.10 -28.28 35.36
C LEU A 214 -6.62 -28.80 36.70
N GLY A 215 -7.94 -28.93 36.77
CA GLY A 215 -8.70 -29.39 37.93
C GLY A 215 -10.16 -29.60 37.56
N LEU A 216 -10.90 -30.37 38.37
CA LEU A 216 -12.28 -30.76 38.06
C LEU A 216 -13.19 -29.55 37.83
N ASN A 217 -13.03 -28.49 38.63
CA ASN A 217 -13.78 -27.24 38.50
C ASN A 217 -13.41 -26.47 37.22
N SER A 218 -12.15 -26.52 36.79
CA SER A 218 -11.72 -25.91 35.52
C SER A 218 -12.30 -26.69 34.34
N LEU A 219 -12.32 -28.02 34.39
CA LEU A 219 -12.92 -28.84 33.34
C LEU A 219 -14.42 -28.60 33.21
N LEU A 220 -15.15 -28.52 34.32
CA LEU A 220 -16.58 -28.21 34.31
C LEU A 220 -16.86 -26.81 33.74
N ALA A 221 -16.07 -25.80 34.10
CA ALA A 221 -16.19 -24.46 33.54
C ALA A 221 -15.92 -24.42 32.03
N GLU A 222 -14.92 -25.17 31.54
CA GLU A 222 -14.62 -25.26 30.10
C GLU A 222 -15.71 -26.05 29.33
N ILE A 223 -16.30 -27.08 29.92
CA ILE A 223 -17.45 -27.79 29.35
C ILE A 223 -18.64 -26.84 29.22
N GLU A 224 -18.90 -26.02 30.25
CA GLU A 224 -19.98 -25.04 30.22
C GLU A 224 -19.75 -23.97 29.13
N LYS A 225 -18.51 -23.47 28.97
CA LYS A 225 -18.13 -22.60 27.85
C LYS A 225 -18.40 -23.27 26.49
N LEU A 226 -18.01 -24.52 26.32
CA LEU A 226 -18.19 -25.27 25.08
C LEU A 226 -19.68 -25.49 24.77
N GLN A 227 -20.50 -25.85 25.75
CA GLN A 227 -21.95 -25.96 25.60
C GLN A 227 -22.58 -24.63 25.18
N ARG A 228 -22.15 -23.52 25.77
CA ARG A 228 -22.62 -22.17 25.40
C ARG A 228 -22.24 -21.82 23.95
N ILE A 229 -21.02 -22.15 23.51
CA ILE A 229 -20.60 -21.94 22.12
C ILE A 229 -21.44 -22.80 21.15
N GLN A 230 -21.71 -24.06 21.49
CA GLN A 230 -22.54 -24.94 20.66
C GLN A 230 -24.00 -24.47 20.58
N ALA A 231 -24.54 -23.91 21.67
CA ALA A 231 -25.88 -23.35 21.72
C ALA A 231 -26.09 -22.12 20.81
N LEU A 232 -25.00 -21.51 20.31
CA LEU A 232 -25.09 -20.44 19.32
C LEU A 232 -25.65 -20.93 17.98
N GLY A 233 -25.56 -22.23 17.68
CA GLY A 233 -26.07 -22.80 16.44
C GLY A 233 -25.40 -22.18 15.20
N LEU A 234 -24.09 -21.95 15.28
CA LEU A 234 -23.31 -21.43 14.16
C LEU A 234 -23.23 -22.49 13.05
N PRO A 235 -23.56 -22.16 11.79
CA PRO A 235 -23.36 -23.05 10.66
C PRO A 235 -21.90 -23.51 10.56
N GLU A 236 -21.66 -24.81 10.36
CA GLU A 236 -20.29 -25.33 10.16
C GLU A 236 -19.64 -24.76 8.89
N THR A 237 -20.45 -24.31 7.93
CA THR A 237 -20.00 -23.75 6.67
C THR A 237 -19.68 -22.25 6.71
N LEU A 238 -19.84 -21.59 7.86
CA LEU A 238 -19.77 -20.12 7.99
C LEU A 238 -18.47 -19.53 7.40
N PHE A 239 -17.34 -20.23 7.59
CA PHE A 239 -16.02 -19.76 7.16
C PHE A 239 -15.46 -20.50 5.93
N THR A 240 -16.22 -21.40 5.31
CA THR A 240 -15.78 -22.17 4.10
C THR A 240 -15.38 -21.28 2.91
N PRO A 241 -16.01 -20.12 2.64
CA PRO A 241 -15.60 -19.24 1.54
C PRO A 241 -14.29 -18.47 1.77
N VAL A 242 -13.63 -18.65 2.92
CA VAL A 242 -12.51 -17.80 3.33
C VAL A 242 -11.19 -18.35 2.80
N ALA A 243 -10.50 -17.55 1.97
CA ALA A 243 -9.12 -17.83 1.61
C ALA A 243 -8.24 -17.92 2.88
N PRO A 244 -7.29 -18.86 2.97
CA PRO A 244 -6.57 -19.22 4.20
C PRO A 244 -5.80 -18.06 4.89
N ASN A 245 -5.62 -16.91 4.25
CA ASN A 245 -4.88 -15.78 4.79
C ASN A 245 -5.64 -14.94 5.84
N VAL A 246 -6.95 -15.11 6.02
CA VAL A 246 -7.70 -14.42 7.10
C VAL A 246 -7.75 -15.27 8.38
N GLY A 247 -7.66 -16.60 8.27
CA GLY A 247 -7.68 -17.53 9.41
C GLY A 247 -6.32 -17.75 10.10
N ALA A 248 -5.21 -17.42 9.45
CA ALA A 248 -3.87 -17.69 9.97
C ALA A 248 -3.46 -16.83 11.19
N SER A 249 -4.19 -15.74 11.48
CA SER A 249 -4.00 -14.96 12.72
C SER A 249 -4.75 -15.54 13.91
N SER A 250 -5.81 -16.32 13.68
CA SER A 250 -6.58 -17.02 14.71
C SER A 250 -6.07 -18.43 15.02
N ASP A 251 -5.31 -19.06 14.10
CA ASP A 251 -4.82 -20.45 14.27
C ASP A 251 -3.44 -20.55 14.94
N ARG A 252 -2.73 -19.43 15.20
CA ARG A 252 -1.45 -19.43 15.93
C ARG A 252 -1.59 -19.40 17.46
N ARG A 253 -2.80 -19.57 17.98
CA ARG A 253 -3.06 -19.77 19.41
C ARG A 253 -3.95 -20.99 19.61
N ARG A 254 -3.45 -22.15 19.21
CA ARG A 254 -3.84 -23.44 19.78
C ARG A 254 -2.58 -24.15 20.25
#